data_AF-A0A7S4R3N3-F1
#
_entry.id   AF-A0A7S4R3N3-F1
#
_cell.length_a   1.000
_cell.length_b   1.000
_cell.length_c   1.000
_cell.angle_alpha   90.00
_cell.angle_beta   90.00
_cell.angle_gamma   90.00
#
_symmetry.space_group_name_H-M   'P 1'
#
loop_
_entity.id
_entity.type
_entity.pdbx_description
1 polymer ?
#
loop_
_entity_poly.entity_id
_entity_poly.type
_entity_poly.pdbx_seq_one_letter_code
_entity_poly.pdbx_strand_id
1 'polypeptide(L)'
;SQDRKYKKKSNSSNNFIIIILLHTFLNLTSQRTTTVVASASRTAFLIPKTATTTTTRFYKFSPFIATTTTTTKFSMSTDDSSEKNPFKRMKLNESNTPTKSAKVIGTHSGTFQADEAMGVWLLRQLPTYYSSKVVRSRDNSVLDTCDIVIDVGGIYDHSKLRYDHHQRGYDERFDILKEGQEQRITKLSASGLVYRHYGREVIQCFYPNLSSEQVELVYRKMYDSFMEPLDAIDTGVEVLPPDSDVKLQYRERTGLSSRVGRLNPRWNEVDDITGESPDPDARFELASNICGDDFTSMLVQVVESDLPARSFVEKAMKERMSTDASGEIIVFPSGGLPWKQHLYDLEKEMGLNEDEDKMIKFVLYTDQSGMWRVQAVSVEGQAFQNRLSLPEEWRGVRDEDLTAVAGIKGCKFCHAAGFIGGNETFEGALEMARVALAGKGK
;
A
#
# COMPACT_ATOMS: atom_id res chain seq x y z
N SER A 1 -1.41 28.18 -50.14
CA SER A 1 -0.30 28.69 -50.96
C SER A 1 0.97 28.51 -50.14
N GLN A 2 1.73 27.40 -50.26
CA GLN A 2 2.79 27.23 -51.27
C GLN A 2 3.63 28.52 -51.40
N ASP A 3 4.94 28.56 -51.16
CA ASP A 3 5.97 27.61 -51.58
C ASP A 3 7.33 27.91 -50.87
N ARG A 4 8.11 26.83 -50.59
CA ARG A 4 9.55 26.58 -50.90
C ARG A 4 10.59 27.72 -50.75
N LYS A 5 11.88 27.50 -50.44
CA LYS A 5 12.79 26.35 -50.18
C LYS A 5 14.16 26.95 -49.79
N TYR A 6 14.86 26.27 -48.87
CA TYR A 6 16.31 25.96 -48.88
C TYR A 6 17.33 26.90 -49.56
N LYS A 7 18.37 27.29 -48.79
CA LYS A 7 19.77 27.09 -49.22
C LYS A 7 20.75 26.99 -48.06
N LYS A 8 21.45 25.85 -48.05
CA LYS A 8 22.65 25.47 -47.28
C LYS A 8 23.90 25.86 -48.10
N LYS A 9 25.00 26.26 -47.44
CA LYS A 9 26.45 26.03 -47.75
C LYS A 9 27.28 27.10 -47.02
N SER A 10 28.05 26.79 -45.97
CA SER A 10 29.33 26.04 -45.88
C SER A 10 30.56 26.85 -46.28
N ASN A 11 31.45 27.06 -45.31
CA ASN A 11 32.93 27.16 -45.32
C ASN A 11 33.31 27.58 -43.88
N SER A 12 34.35 27.11 -43.18
CA SER A 12 35.55 26.30 -43.44
C SER A 12 36.10 25.91 -42.05
N SER A 13 36.35 24.63 -41.75
CA SER A 13 37.67 23.96 -41.80
C SER A 13 38.61 24.21 -40.61
N ASN A 14 39.06 23.07 -40.02
CA ASN A 14 40.31 22.82 -39.29
C ASN A 14 40.36 23.29 -37.82
N ASN A 15 40.65 22.46 -36.80
CA ASN A 15 41.71 21.43 -36.73
C ASN A 15 41.44 20.31 -35.71
N PHE A 16 41.91 19.10 -36.05
CA PHE A 16 42.06 17.88 -35.24
C PHE A 16 43.14 18.02 -34.16
N ILE A 17 42.90 17.49 -32.94
CA ILE A 17 43.93 16.78 -32.14
C ILE A 17 43.24 15.60 -31.43
N ILE A 18 43.65 14.39 -31.78
CA ILE A 18 43.36 13.11 -31.11
C ILE A 18 44.59 12.78 -30.26
N ILE A 19 44.42 12.46 -28.98
CA ILE A 19 45.46 11.85 -28.15
C ILE A 19 45.01 10.43 -27.79
N ILE A 20 45.76 9.46 -28.31
CA ILE A 20 45.75 8.04 -27.94
C ILE A 20 46.85 7.85 -26.89
N LEU A 21 46.57 7.15 -25.79
CA LEU A 21 47.60 6.61 -24.91
C LEU A 21 47.28 5.14 -24.60
N LEU A 22 48.01 4.25 -25.26
CA LEU A 22 48.23 2.87 -24.88
C LEU A 22 49.36 2.82 -23.84
N HIS A 23 49.22 2.00 -22.80
CA HIS A 23 50.36 1.35 -22.16
C HIS A 23 50.02 -0.06 -21.70
N THR A 24 50.94 -0.98 -22.01
CA THR A 24 50.91 -2.42 -21.73
C THR A 24 52.22 -2.79 -21.02
N PHE A 25 52.18 -3.91 -20.26
CA PHE A 25 53.25 -4.60 -19.50
C PHE A 25 53.56 -4.02 -18.10
N LEU A 26 53.60 -4.81 -17.01
CA LEU A 26 54.34 -6.06 -16.80
C LEU A 26 53.70 -6.98 -15.73
N ASN A 27 53.92 -8.29 -15.88
CA ASN A 27 53.78 -9.33 -14.87
C ASN A 27 54.70 -9.11 -13.66
N LEU A 28 54.20 -9.39 -12.45
CA LEU A 28 55.02 -9.84 -11.32
C LEU A 28 54.21 -10.82 -10.45
N THR A 29 54.70 -12.06 -10.45
CA THR A 29 54.40 -13.13 -9.53
C THR A 29 54.81 -12.75 -8.10
N SER A 30 53.95 -13.00 -7.12
CA SER A 30 54.39 -13.21 -5.74
C SER A 30 53.45 -14.20 -5.05
N GLN A 31 53.90 -15.46 -5.01
CA GLN A 31 53.48 -16.41 -4.00
C GLN A 31 53.73 -15.79 -2.61
N ARG A 32 52.70 -15.72 -1.78
CA ARG A 32 52.87 -15.67 -0.32
C ARG A 32 52.07 -16.80 0.29
N THR A 33 52.79 -17.90 0.48
CA THR A 33 52.55 -18.88 1.53
C THR A 33 52.59 -18.16 2.87
N THR A 34 51.46 -18.07 3.55
CA THR A 34 51.40 -17.85 4.99
C THR A 34 50.86 -19.10 5.64
N THR A 35 51.79 -19.92 6.09
CA THR A 35 51.60 -20.94 7.12
C THR A 35 51.18 -20.22 8.39
N VAL A 36 49.93 -20.38 8.84
CA VAL A 36 49.55 -20.04 10.21
C VAL A 36 49.53 -21.33 11.02
N VAL A 37 50.45 -21.33 11.97
CA VAL A 37 50.71 -22.37 12.96
C VAL A 37 49.47 -22.59 13.82
N ALA A 38 49.12 -23.87 13.99
CA ALA A 38 48.15 -24.33 14.96
C ALA A 38 48.61 -23.96 16.39
N SER A 39 47.79 -23.21 17.12
CA SER A 39 47.83 -23.18 18.58
C SER A 39 46.52 -23.74 19.12
N ALA A 40 46.58 -24.99 19.55
CA ALA A 40 45.53 -25.63 20.33
C ALA A 40 45.47 -25.00 21.72
N SER A 41 44.33 -24.42 22.07
CA SER A 41 43.93 -24.21 23.47
C SER A 41 42.56 -24.85 23.66
N ARG A 42 42.59 -26.04 24.25
CA ARG A 42 41.43 -26.75 24.77
C ARG A 42 40.97 -26.03 26.04
N THR A 43 39.75 -25.52 26.04
CA THR A 43 39.03 -25.22 27.29
C THR A 43 37.80 -26.12 27.33
N ALA A 44 37.94 -27.24 28.02
CA ALA A 44 36.85 -28.16 28.31
C ALA A 44 35.99 -27.55 29.43
N PHE A 45 34.72 -27.29 29.15
CA PHE A 45 33.71 -27.09 30.20
C PHE A 45 33.01 -28.43 30.46
N LEU A 46 33.33 -29.02 31.60
CA LEU A 46 32.64 -30.18 32.17
C LEU A 46 31.20 -29.81 32.54
N ILE A 47 30.23 -30.54 31.99
CA ILE A 47 28.84 -30.53 32.44
C ILE A 47 28.68 -31.70 33.44
N PRO A 48 28.35 -31.47 34.72
CA PRO A 48 27.96 -32.54 35.61
C PRO A 48 26.48 -32.90 35.36
N LYS A 49 26.23 -34.19 35.09
CA LYS A 49 24.91 -34.80 35.16
C LYS A 49 24.52 -34.96 36.63
N THR A 50 23.44 -34.32 37.06
CA THR A 50 22.69 -34.72 38.27
C THR A 50 21.22 -34.80 37.92
N ALA A 51 20.68 -36.00 38.06
CA ALA A 51 19.26 -36.29 38.00
C ALA A 51 18.59 -35.81 39.29
N THR A 52 17.50 -35.04 39.18
CA THR A 52 16.58 -34.79 40.28
C THR A 52 15.15 -34.69 39.74
N THR A 53 14.38 -35.72 40.08
CA THR A 53 12.93 -35.82 39.99
C THR A 53 12.27 -34.61 40.68
N THR A 54 11.41 -33.87 39.97
CA THR A 54 10.57 -32.85 40.62
C THR A 54 9.13 -32.98 40.16
N THR A 55 8.29 -33.30 41.13
CA THR A 55 6.84 -33.43 41.12
C THR A 55 6.15 -32.13 40.68
N THR A 56 5.26 -32.22 39.70
CA THR A 56 4.40 -31.13 39.23
C THR A 56 3.37 -30.78 40.31
N ARG A 57 3.47 -29.60 40.93
CA ARG A 57 2.44 -29.01 41.79
C ARG A 57 1.62 -28.00 40.97
N PHE A 58 0.34 -28.28 40.79
CA PHE A 58 -0.62 -27.37 40.18
C PHE A 58 -0.93 -26.20 41.13
N TYR A 59 -0.71 -24.96 40.69
CA TYR A 59 -1.28 -23.77 41.33
C TYR A 59 -2.54 -23.36 40.56
N LYS A 60 -3.70 -23.48 41.20
CA LYS A 60 -4.97 -22.92 40.75
C LYS A 60 -4.95 -21.40 41.00
N PHE A 61 -5.12 -20.59 39.95
CA PHE A 61 -5.51 -19.19 40.08
C PHE A 61 -7.04 -19.10 40.05
N SER A 62 -7.61 -18.40 41.03
CA SER A 62 -9.04 -18.09 41.14
C SER A 62 -9.36 -16.83 40.32
N PRO A 63 -10.48 -16.76 39.58
CA PRO A 63 -10.82 -15.56 38.82
C PRO A 63 -11.41 -14.47 39.73
N PHE A 64 -11.03 -13.23 39.43
CA PHE A 64 -11.51 -12.00 40.06
C PHE A 64 -12.92 -11.67 39.56
N ILE A 65 -13.84 -11.35 40.47
CA ILE A 65 -15.21 -10.94 40.15
C ILE A 65 -15.18 -9.48 39.67
N ALA A 66 -15.53 -9.25 38.40
CA ALA A 66 -15.76 -7.91 37.88
C ALA A 66 -17.24 -7.52 38.09
N THR A 67 -17.46 -6.46 38.86
CA THR A 67 -18.76 -5.80 39.04
C THR A 67 -19.15 -5.07 37.75
N THR A 68 -20.27 -5.47 37.16
CA THR A 68 -20.86 -4.85 35.97
C THR A 68 -21.48 -3.50 36.32
N THR A 69 -20.95 -2.43 35.73
CA THR A 69 -21.63 -1.12 35.67
C THR A 69 -22.44 -1.05 34.38
N THR A 70 -23.75 -0.90 34.50
CA THR A 70 -24.71 -0.87 33.40
C THR A 70 -24.46 0.35 32.52
N THR A 71 -23.92 0.15 31.31
CA THR A 71 -23.92 1.17 30.26
C THR A 71 -25.18 0.98 29.42
N THR A 72 -26.05 1.99 29.42
CA THR A 72 -27.26 2.05 28.61
C THR A 72 -26.88 2.06 27.14
N LYS A 73 -26.96 0.88 26.48
CA LYS A 73 -26.83 0.77 25.03
C LYS A 73 -28.07 1.36 24.39
N PHE A 74 -27.90 2.40 23.57
CA PHE A 74 -28.88 2.75 22.56
C PHE A 74 -29.01 1.58 21.58
N SER A 75 -30.07 0.80 21.75
CA SER A 75 -30.50 -0.22 20.81
C SER A 75 -31.16 0.49 19.63
N MET A 76 -30.41 0.72 18.55
CA MET A 76 -31.05 0.94 17.26
C MET A 76 -31.65 -0.39 16.80
N SER A 77 -32.96 -0.40 16.69
CA SER A 77 -33.77 -1.46 16.09
C SER A 77 -33.14 -1.87 14.74
N THR A 78 -32.62 -3.09 14.66
CA THR A 78 -32.30 -3.72 13.38
C THR A 78 -33.61 -4.18 12.78
N ASP A 79 -34.12 -3.39 11.83
CA ASP A 79 -35.17 -3.81 10.93
C ASP A 79 -34.67 -5.04 10.14
N ASP A 80 -35.45 -6.12 10.20
CA ASP A 80 -35.21 -7.40 9.52
C ASP A 80 -35.48 -7.23 8.02
N SER A 81 -34.60 -6.50 7.34
CA SER A 81 -34.45 -6.53 5.89
C SER A 81 -33.10 -7.19 5.58
N SER A 82 -33.17 -8.34 4.92
CA SER A 82 -32.03 -9.21 4.63
C SER A 82 -31.10 -8.68 3.53
N GLU A 83 -30.78 -7.38 3.54
CA GLU A 83 -29.64 -6.87 2.78
C GLU A 83 -28.35 -7.31 3.45
N LYS A 84 -27.73 -8.35 2.89
CA LYS A 84 -26.37 -8.75 3.27
C LYS A 84 -25.46 -7.54 3.11
N ASN A 85 -24.86 -7.06 4.20
CA ASN A 85 -23.85 -6.00 4.16
C ASN A 85 -22.86 -6.26 3.00
N PRO A 86 -22.87 -5.43 1.94
CA PRO A 86 -22.14 -5.73 0.71
C PRO A 86 -20.62 -5.68 0.89
N PHE A 87 -20.18 -5.00 1.94
CA PHE A 87 -18.78 -4.84 2.29
C PHE A 87 -18.22 -6.02 3.07
N LYS A 88 -19.03 -6.99 3.49
CA LYS A 88 -18.53 -8.13 4.25
C LYS A 88 -17.87 -9.15 3.31
N ARG A 89 -16.59 -9.45 3.54
CA ARG A 89 -15.87 -10.46 2.78
C ARG A 89 -16.55 -11.82 2.84
N MET A 90 -16.66 -12.46 1.68
CA MET A 90 -17.08 -13.86 1.59
C MET A 90 -16.00 -14.75 2.20
N LYS A 91 -16.38 -15.54 3.20
CA LYS A 91 -15.51 -16.58 3.76
C LYS A 91 -15.68 -17.85 2.93
N LEU A 92 -14.57 -18.44 2.52
CA LEU A 92 -14.57 -19.78 1.95
C LEU A 92 -14.85 -20.80 3.06
N ASN A 93 -15.70 -21.76 2.74
CA ASN A 93 -16.06 -22.93 3.55
C ASN A 93 -16.25 -24.14 2.63
N GLU A 94 -16.51 -25.31 3.20
CA GLU A 94 -16.65 -26.55 2.43
C GLU A 94 -17.73 -26.49 1.32
N SER A 95 -18.76 -25.64 1.45
CA SER A 95 -19.86 -25.57 0.49
C SER A 95 -19.69 -24.52 -0.61
N ASN A 96 -18.77 -23.56 -0.47
CA ASN A 96 -18.53 -22.52 -1.48
C ASN A 96 -17.08 -22.43 -1.98
N THR A 97 -16.20 -23.32 -1.50
CA THR A 97 -14.82 -23.42 -2.00
C THR A 97 -14.82 -24.05 -3.41
N PRO A 98 -14.29 -23.38 -4.44
CA PRO A 98 -14.18 -23.97 -5.76
C PRO A 98 -13.30 -25.22 -5.73
N THR A 99 -13.56 -26.17 -6.63
CA THR A 99 -12.67 -27.31 -6.79
C THR A 99 -11.34 -26.86 -7.38
N LYS A 100 -10.26 -27.53 -6.98
CA LYS A 100 -8.93 -27.28 -7.56
C LYS A 100 -8.98 -27.45 -9.07
N SER A 101 -8.54 -26.43 -9.79
CA SER A 101 -8.53 -26.44 -11.25
C SER A 101 -7.44 -27.35 -11.80
N ALA A 102 -7.76 -28.04 -12.90
CA ALA A 102 -6.80 -28.81 -13.68
C ALA A 102 -5.95 -27.91 -14.62
N LYS A 103 -6.30 -26.63 -14.75
CA LYS A 103 -5.58 -25.66 -15.55
C LYS A 103 -4.19 -25.39 -14.96
N VAL A 104 -3.21 -25.13 -15.82
CA VAL A 104 -1.81 -24.93 -15.45
C VAL A 104 -1.36 -23.50 -15.76
N ILE A 105 -0.70 -22.86 -14.80
CA ILE A 105 -0.10 -21.54 -14.94
C ILE A 105 1.40 -21.71 -15.19
N GLY A 106 1.91 -21.15 -16.28
CA GLY A 106 3.34 -21.12 -16.62
C GLY A 106 3.99 -19.79 -16.23
N THR A 107 5.21 -19.83 -15.70
CA THR A 107 6.07 -18.65 -15.52
C THR A 107 7.56 -19.02 -15.60
N HIS A 108 8.48 -18.07 -15.47
CA HIS A 108 9.90 -18.36 -15.58
C HIS A 108 10.49 -19.11 -14.37
N SER A 109 11.57 -19.85 -14.60
CA SER A 109 12.34 -20.56 -13.57
C SER A 109 13.54 -19.76 -13.02
N GLY A 110 13.52 -18.43 -13.16
CA GLY A 110 14.56 -17.54 -12.63
C GLY A 110 14.50 -17.28 -11.13
N THR A 111 15.38 -16.39 -10.67
CA THR A 111 15.12 -15.60 -9.46
C THR A 111 13.74 -14.99 -9.60
N PHE A 112 12.89 -15.22 -8.62
CA PHE A 112 11.52 -14.76 -8.69
C PHE A 112 11.34 -13.36 -8.11
N GLN A 113 10.40 -12.62 -8.68
CA GLN A 113 10.01 -11.27 -8.28
C GLN A 113 8.62 -11.29 -7.65
N ALA A 114 8.21 -10.14 -7.09
CA ALA A 114 6.85 -9.99 -6.62
C ALA A 114 5.85 -9.97 -7.77
N ASP A 115 6.31 -9.66 -8.98
CA ASP A 115 5.46 -9.57 -10.16
C ASP A 115 4.77 -10.90 -10.47
N GLU A 116 5.50 -11.90 -10.93
CA GLU A 116 4.92 -13.18 -11.30
C GLU A 116 4.36 -13.95 -10.10
N ALA A 117 4.91 -13.76 -8.90
CA ALA A 117 4.33 -14.29 -7.66
C ALA A 117 2.91 -13.73 -7.37
N MET A 118 2.71 -12.41 -7.58
CA MET A 118 1.42 -11.75 -7.45
C MET A 118 0.46 -12.15 -8.58
N GLY A 119 0.95 -12.20 -9.83
CA GLY A 119 0.15 -12.63 -10.98
C GLY A 119 -0.39 -14.05 -10.82
N VAL A 120 0.45 -14.99 -10.36
CA VAL A 120 0.02 -16.36 -10.01
C VAL A 120 -1.05 -16.34 -8.91
N TRP A 121 -0.85 -15.54 -7.86
CA TRP A 121 -1.82 -15.50 -6.77
C TRP A 121 -3.17 -14.97 -7.24
N LEU A 122 -3.21 -13.87 -8.02
CA LEU A 122 -4.44 -13.29 -8.57
C LEU A 122 -5.22 -14.32 -9.39
N LEU A 123 -4.56 -14.99 -10.32
CA LEU A 123 -5.18 -16.02 -11.15
C LEU A 123 -5.79 -17.13 -10.29
N ARG A 124 -5.08 -17.58 -9.25
CA ARG A 124 -5.55 -18.64 -8.34
C ARG A 124 -6.78 -18.26 -7.51
N GLN A 125 -7.22 -17.01 -7.52
CA GLN A 125 -8.48 -16.60 -6.89
C GLN A 125 -9.68 -16.81 -7.81
N LEU A 126 -9.46 -16.84 -9.12
CA LEU A 126 -10.52 -17.02 -10.11
C LEU A 126 -10.97 -18.49 -10.13
N PRO A 127 -12.28 -18.78 -10.28
CA PRO A 127 -12.78 -20.15 -10.39
C PRO A 127 -12.07 -20.98 -11.47
N THR A 128 -11.73 -20.35 -12.60
CA THR A 128 -11.04 -21.00 -13.73
C THR A 128 -9.66 -21.55 -13.38
N TYR A 129 -8.92 -20.87 -12.51
CA TYR A 129 -7.54 -21.24 -12.13
C TYR A 129 -7.41 -21.52 -10.63
N TYR A 130 -8.53 -21.79 -9.95
CA TYR A 130 -8.55 -21.90 -8.50
C TYR A 130 -7.56 -22.97 -8.02
N SER A 131 -6.58 -22.55 -7.22
CA SER A 131 -5.50 -23.43 -6.73
C SER A 131 -4.75 -24.19 -7.85
N SER A 132 -4.69 -23.63 -9.07
CA SER A 132 -4.01 -24.22 -10.22
C SER A 132 -2.54 -24.53 -9.94
N LYS A 133 -2.05 -25.61 -10.57
CA LYS A 133 -0.62 -25.95 -10.55
C LYS A 133 0.18 -24.87 -11.27
N VAL A 134 1.35 -24.54 -10.73
CA VAL A 134 2.34 -23.69 -11.40
C VAL A 134 3.44 -24.54 -12.01
N VAL A 135 3.87 -24.19 -13.21
CA VAL A 135 5.04 -24.75 -13.89
C VAL A 135 6.02 -23.62 -14.14
N ARG A 136 7.25 -23.76 -13.65
CA ARG A 136 8.31 -22.76 -13.81
C ARG A 136 9.33 -23.24 -14.82
N SER A 137 9.44 -22.56 -15.96
CA SER A 137 10.33 -22.94 -17.06
C SER A 137 10.67 -21.74 -17.95
N ARG A 138 11.78 -21.83 -18.70
CA ARG A 138 12.09 -20.94 -19.83
C ARG A 138 12.04 -21.65 -21.18
N ASP A 139 11.71 -22.94 -21.18
CA ASP A 139 11.55 -23.73 -22.39
C ASP A 139 10.16 -23.51 -22.96
N ASN A 140 10.08 -22.89 -24.15
CA ASN A 140 8.82 -22.63 -24.83
C ASN A 140 8.02 -23.91 -25.07
N SER A 141 8.65 -25.05 -25.31
CA SER A 141 7.92 -26.32 -25.50
C SER A 141 7.19 -26.76 -24.24
N VAL A 142 7.70 -26.43 -23.05
CA VAL A 142 7.03 -26.65 -21.76
C VAL A 142 5.94 -25.59 -21.56
N LEU A 143 6.25 -24.33 -21.80
CA LEU A 143 5.31 -23.21 -21.62
C LEU A 143 4.09 -23.31 -22.53
N ASP A 144 4.26 -23.83 -23.75
CA ASP A 144 3.18 -24.04 -24.72
C ASP A 144 2.18 -25.11 -24.28
N THR A 145 2.52 -25.95 -23.30
CA THR A 145 1.59 -26.89 -22.67
C THR A 145 0.76 -26.26 -21.54
N CYS A 146 1.11 -25.06 -21.07
CA CYS A 146 0.39 -24.36 -20.02
C CYS A 146 -0.82 -23.60 -20.58
N ASP A 147 -1.91 -23.55 -19.81
CA ASP A 147 -3.14 -22.88 -20.23
C ASP A 147 -3.02 -21.36 -20.24
N ILE A 148 -2.21 -20.80 -19.33
CA ILE A 148 -1.91 -19.38 -19.23
C ILE A 148 -0.43 -19.22 -18.87
N VAL A 149 0.26 -18.26 -19.47
CA VAL A 149 1.68 -18.01 -19.22
C VAL A 149 1.89 -16.54 -18.90
N ILE A 150 2.63 -16.28 -17.82
CA ILE A 150 2.93 -14.93 -17.34
C ILE A 150 4.43 -14.75 -17.16
N ASP A 151 4.90 -13.54 -17.41
CA ASP A 151 6.28 -13.11 -17.15
C ASP A 151 7.37 -13.90 -17.91
N VAL A 152 6.98 -14.55 -18.99
CA VAL A 152 7.91 -15.30 -19.86
C VAL A 152 7.29 -15.54 -21.24
N GLY A 153 8.14 -15.67 -22.26
CA GLY A 153 7.77 -16.04 -23.62
C GLY A 153 7.80 -14.89 -24.63
N GLY A 154 8.02 -13.65 -24.19
CA GLY A 154 8.19 -12.45 -25.00
C GLY A 154 6.93 -11.97 -25.71
N ILE A 155 5.75 -12.31 -25.18
CA ILE A 155 4.45 -12.04 -25.81
C ILE A 155 3.46 -11.53 -24.77
N TYR A 156 2.87 -10.36 -25.04
CA TYR A 156 1.58 -9.96 -24.46
C TYR A 156 0.48 -10.11 -25.51
N ASP A 157 -0.46 -11.03 -25.25
CA ASP A 157 -1.65 -11.24 -26.06
C ASP A 157 -2.72 -11.89 -25.17
N HIS A 158 -3.71 -11.09 -24.76
CA HIS A 158 -4.82 -11.55 -23.91
C HIS A 158 -5.60 -12.70 -24.56
N SER A 159 -5.79 -12.68 -25.88
CA SER A 159 -6.52 -13.74 -26.61
C SER A 159 -5.79 -15.08 -26.60
N LYS A 160 -4.46 -15.05 -26.44
CA LYS A 160 -3.60 -16.24 -26.31
C LYS A 160 -3.22 -16.57 -24.87
N LEU A 161 -3.73 -15.80 -23.89
CA LEU A 161 -3.40 -15.94 -22.48
C LEU A 161 -1.88 -15.91 -22.24
N ARG A 162 -1.20 -14.95 -22.87
CA ARG A 162 0.22 -14.67 -22.71
C ARG A 162 0.39 -13.26 -22.14
N TYR A 163 1.09 -13.15 -21.02
CA TYR A 163 1.23 -11.91 -20.24
C TYR A 163 2.69 -11.65 -19.90
N ASP A 164 3.51 -11.38 -20.92
CA ASP A 164 4.89 -10.95 -20.76
C ASP A 164 5.06 -9.48 -21.16
N HIS A 165 6.02 -8.78 -20.54
CA HIS A 165 6.33 -7.37 -20.74
C HIS A 165 7.77 -7.13 -21.24
N HIS A 166 8.59 -8.18 -21.35
CA HIS A 166 10.01 -8.10 -21.72
C HIS A 166 10.30 -7.79 -23.20
N GLN A 167 9.27 -7.77 -24.05
CA GLN A 167 9.41 -7.60 -25.49
C GLN A 167 9.88 -6.19 -25.88
N ARG A 168 10.70 -6.11 -26.92
CA ARG A 168 11.18 -4.85 -27.47
C ARG A 168 10.00 -3.97 -27.90
N GLY A 169 9.99 -2.73 -27.41
CA GLY A 169 8.94 -1.76 -27.75
C GLY A 169 7.67 -1.88 -26.91
N TYR A 170 7.67 -2.71 -25.85
CA TYR A 170 6.56 -2.76 -24.90
C TYR A 170 6.29 -1.41 -24.23
N ASP A 171 5.04 -0.98 -24.22
CA ASP A 171 4.60 0.29 -23.64
C ASP A 171 3.15 0.25 -23.14
N GLU A 172 2.69 -0.92 -22.68
CA GLU A 172 1.34 -1.05 -22.10
C GLU A 172 1.28 -0.40 -20.72
N ARG A 173 0.20 0.35 -20.47
CA ARG A 173 0.01 1.18 -19.28
C ARG A 173 -1.43 1.08 -18.81
N PHE A 174 -1.65 1.05 -17.51
CA PHE A 174 -3.01 0.93 -16.96
C PHE A 174 -3.97 1.98 -17.51
N ASP A 175 -5.16 1.53 -17.86
CA ASP A 175 -6.07 2.26 -18.75
C ASP A 175 -6.71 3.48 -18.06
N ILE A 176 -6.76 3.46 -16.72
CA ILE A 176 -7.34 4.54 -15.92
C ILE A 176 -6.24 5.52 -15.54
N LEU A 177 -6.32 6.76 -16.01
CA LEU A 177 -5.36 7.82 -15.71
C LEU A 177 -5.52 8.34 -14.28
N LYS A 178 -4.41 8.85 -13.72
CA LYS A 178 -4.50 9.72 -12.53
C LYS A 178 -4.97 11.10 -12.94
N GLU A 179 -5.62 11.80 -12.02
CA GLU A 179 -6.06 13.18 -12.24
C GLU A 179 -4.89 14.07 -12.69
N GLY A 180 -5.11 14.85 -13.75
CA GLY A 180 -4.10 15.75 -14.32
C GLY A 180 -2.98 15.08 -15.13
N GLN A 181 -3.05 13.77 -15.39
CA GLN A 181 -2.06 13.07 -16.22
C GLN A 181 -2.61 12.73 -17.61
N GLU A 182 -1.82 12.97 -18.66
CA GLU A 182 -2.13 12.52 -20.03
C GLU A 182 -1.85 11.03 -20.23
N GLN A 183 -0.88 10.49 -19.48
CA GLN A 183 -0.52 9.08 -19.47
C GLN A 183 0.12 8.70 -18.12
N ARG A 184 0.04 7.41 -17.74
CA ARG A 184 0.82 6.90 -16.60
C ARG A 184 2.28 6.75 -16.98
N ILE A 185 3.18 7.05 -16.06
CA ILE A 185 4.64 6.84 -16.23
C ILE A 185 4.99 5.35 -16.09
N THR A 186 4.25 4.62 -15.26
CA THR A 186 4.44 3.19 -15.03
C THR A 186 3.89 2.36 -16.18
N LYS A 187 4.72 1.47 -16.72
CA LYS A 187 4.29 0.40 -17.62
C LYS A 187 3.82 -0.78 -16.78
N LEU A 188 2.92 -1.60 -17.30
CA LEU A 188 2.46 -2.79 -16.60
C LEU A 188 3.56 -3.88 -16.62
N SER A 189 3.76 -4.56 -15.50
CA SER A 189 4.47 -5.84 -15.47
C SER A 189 3.46 -6.98 -15.68
N ALA A 190 3.87 -8.25 -15.56
CA ALA A 190 2.98 -9.37 -15.82
C ALA A 190 1.76 -9.40 -14.88
N SER A 191 1.94 -9.10 -13.60
CA SER A 191 0.85 -8.98 -12.62
C SER A 191 -0.04 -7.78 -12.87
N GLY A 192 0.50 -6.63 -13.30
CA GLY A 192 -0.30 -5.50 -13.75
C GLY A 192 -1.16 -5.85 -14.96
N LEU A 193 -0.62 -6.61 -15.93
CA LEU A 193 -1.38 -7.12 -17.06
C LEU A 193 -2.49 -8.10 -16.62
N VAL A 194 -2.19 -9.04 -15.73
CA VAL A 194 -3.20 -9.94 -15.15
C VAL A 194 -4.27 -9.13 -14.42
N TYR A 195 -3.87 -8.15 -13.61
CA TYR A 195 -4.80 -7.31 -12.88
C TYR A 195 -5.67 -6.46 -13.80
N ARG A 196 -5.12 -5.92 -14.89
CA ARG A 196 -5.88 -5.17 -15.90
C ARG A 196 -7.08 -5.96 -16.40
N HIS A 197 -6.88 -7.24 -16.71
CA HIS A 197 -7.91 -8.10 -17.28
C HIS A 197 -8.82 -8.75 -16.24
N TYR A 198 -8.27 -9.16 -15.09
CA TYR A 198 -8.97 -10.01 -14.13
C TYR A 198 -9.19 -9.38 -12.75
N GLY A 199 -8.65 -8.19 -12.49
CA GLY A 199 -8.69 -7.56 -11.16
C GLY A 199 -10.10 -7.34 -10.63
N ARG A 200 -11.05 -6.98 -11.51
CA ARG A 200 -12.48 -6.84 -11.18
C ARG A 200 -13.10 -8.15 -10.70
N GLU A 201 -12.84 -9.23 -11.46
CA GLU A 201 -13.33 -10.56 -11.15
C GLU A 201 -12.72 -11.09 -9.85
N VAL A 202 -11.42 -10.84 -9.62
CA VAL A 202 -10.74 -11.18 -8.36
C VAL A 202 -11.40 -10.45 -7.18
N ILE A 203 -11.68 -9.14 -7.30
CA ILE A 203 -12.38 -8.38 -6.25
C ILE A 203 -13.76 -9.00 -5.96
N GLN A 204 -14.52 -9.32 -7.01
CA GLN A 204 -15.85 -9.94 -6.88
C GLN A 204 -15.79 -11.34 -6.27
N CYS A 205 -14.71 -12.11 -6.47
CA CYS A 205 -14.51 -13.39 -5.79
C CYS A 205 -14.41 -13.24 -4.26
N PHE A 206 -13.97 -12.09 -3.75
CA PHE A 206 -13.94 -11.80 -2.31
C PHE A 206 -15.21 -11.07 -1.82
N TYR A 207 -15.78 -10.20 -2.65
CA TYR A 207 -16.92 -9.36 -2.31
C TYR A 207 -18.00 -9.39 -3.41
N PRO A 208 -18.77 -10.49 -3.51
CA PRO A 208 -19.70 -10.71 -4.62
C PRO A 208 -20.93 -9.79 -4.62
N ASN A 209 -21.14 -9.06 -3.53
CA ASN A 209 -22.30 -8.17 -3.35
C ASN A 209 -21.97 -6.69 -3.59
N LEU A 210 -20.74 -6.35 -3.99
CA LEU A 210 -20.42 -4.97 -4.39
C LEU A 210 -21.15 -4.63 -5.69
N SER A 211 -21.64 -3.40 -5.78
CA SER A 211 -22.17 -2.88 -7.06
C SER A 211 -21.05 -2.73 -8.09
N SER A 212 -21.41 -2.65 -9.37
CA SER A 212 -20.43 -2.42 -10.44
C SER A 212 -19.63 -1.13 -10.20
N GLU A 213 -20.27 -0.05 -9.73
CA GLU A 213 -19.57 1.20 -9.41
C GLU A 213 -18.60 1.02 -8.25
N GLN A 214 -18.98 0.27 -7.21
CA GLN A 214 -18.10 -0.03 -6.08
C GLN A 214 -16.90 -0.88 -6.51
N VAL A 215 -17.10 -1.87 -7.38
CA VAL A 215 -16.01 -2.68 -7.93
C VAL A 215 -15.04 -1.81 -8.72
N GLU A 216 -15.51 -0.88 -9.56
CA GLU A 216 -14.63 0.05 -10.28
C GLU A 216 -13.82 0.95 -9.36
N LEU A 217 -14.45 1.47 -8.29
CA LEU A 217 -13.75 2.29 -7.28
C LEU A 217 -12.64 1.51 -6.59
N VAL A 218 -12.92 0.27 -6.16
CA VAL A 218 -11.95 -0.62 -5.51
C VAL A 218 -10.86 -1.01 -6.49
N TYR A 219 -11.21 -1.33 -7.73
CA TYR A 219 -10.28 -1.72 -8.79
C TYR A 219 -9.26 -0.61 -9.06
N ARG A 220 -9.72 0.63 -9.23
CA ARG A 220 -8.84 1.80 -9.39
C ARG A 220 -7.97 2.01 -8.15
N LYS A 221 -8.58 1.97 -6.95
CA LYS A 221 -7.87 2.24 -5.69
C LYS A 221 -6.77 1.21 -5.41
N MET A 222 -7.06 -0.07 -5.65
CA MET A 222 -6.11 -1.17 -5.51
C MET A 222 -4.99 -1.07 -6.53
N TYR A 223 -5.26 -0.67 -7.77
CA TYR A 223 -4.17 -0.41 -8.71
C TYR A 223 -3.26 0.72 -8.21
N ASP A 224 -3.83 1.90 -7.91
CA ASP A 224 -3.06 3.09 -7.50
C ASP A 224 -2.26 2.89 -6.21
N SER A 225 -2.77 2.09 -5.29
CA SER A 225 -2.19 1.96 -3.95
C SER A 225 -1.36 0.68 -3.76
N PHE A 226 -1.57 -0.35 -4.59
CA PHE A 226 -0.94 -1.67 -4.44
C PHE A 226 -0.22 -2.16 -5.70
N MET A 227 -0.89 -2.22 -6.84
CA MET A 227 -0.32 -2.83 -8.06
C MET A 227 0.73 -1.94 -8.72
N GLU A 228 0.46 -0.63 -8.84
CA GLU A 228 1.36 0.28 -9.56
C GLU A 228 2.78 0.34 -8.99
N PRO A 229 3.02 0.30 -7.66
CA PRO A 229 4.36 0.14 -7.11
C PRO A 229 5.06 -1.16 -7.53
N LEU A 230 4.33 -2.28 -7.67
CA LEU A 230 4.91 -3.54 -8.14
C LEU A 230 5.31 -3.42 -9.61
N ASP A 231 4.41 -2.92 -10.44
CA ASP A 231 4.65 -2.63 -11.85
C ASP A 231 5.85 -1.69 -12.04
N ALA A 232 5.93 -0.62 -11.25
CA ALA A 232 7.00 0.37 -11.32
C ALA A 232 8.37 -0.24 -10.97
N ILE A 233 8.44 -1.00 -9.88
CA ILE A 233 9.69 -1.66 -9.46
C ILE A 233 10.17 -2.64 -10.53
N ASP A 234 9.25 -3.41 -11.09
CA ASP A 234 9.56 -4.46 -12.04
C ASP A 234 9.94 -3.93 -13.43
N THR A 235 9.23 -2.89 -13.89
CA THR A 235 9.50 -2.23 -15.18
C THR A 235 10.62 -1.18 -15.13
N GLY A 236 11.29 -1.04 -13.98
CA GLY A 236 12.48 -0.19 -13.81
C GLY A 236 12.18 1.31 -13.70
N VAL A 237 11.01 1.68 -13.19
CA VAL A 237 10.66 3.07 -12.89
C VAL A 237 11.26 3.46 -11.55
N GLU A 238 12.20 4.39 -11.58
CA GLU A 238 12.82 4.96 -10.38
C GLU A 238 11.82 5.84 -9.60
N VAL A 239 11.95 5.84 -8.26
CA VAL A 239 11.08 6.64 -7.37
C VAL A 239 11.22 8.14 -7.64
N LEU A 240 12.42 8.58 -8.00
CA LEU A 240 12.70 9.93 -8.45
C LEU A 240 12.97 9.91 -9.95
N PRO A 241 12.54 10.95 -10.70
CA PRO A 241 12.95 11.11 -12.09
C PRO A 241 14.49 11.09 -12.22
N PRO A 242 15.05 10.50 -13.27
CA PRO A 242 16.51 10.42 -13.46
C PRO A 242 17.22 11.78 -13.39
N ASP A 243 16.56 12.84 -13.84
CA ASP A 243 17.08 14.21 -13.88
C ASP A 243 16.70 15.04 -12.64
N SER A 244 16.35 14.39 -11.53
CA SER A 244 15.98 15.09 -10.30
C SER A 244 17.20 15.70 -9.59
N ASP A 245 17.10 16.99 -9.23
CA ASP A 245 18.06 17.67 -8.35
C ASP A 245 17.95 17.21 -6.89
N VAL A 246 16.89 16.47 -6.55
CA VAL A 246 16.63 15.93 -5.22
C VAL A 246 17.19 14.51 -5.14
N LYS A 247 17.78 14.15 -4.00
CA LYS A 247 18.26 12.79 -3.71
C LYS A 247 17.39 12.13 -2.66
N LEU A 248 17.17 10.83 -2.82
CA LEU A 248 16.54 10.01 -1.78
C LEU A 248 17.38 10.06 -0.50
N GLN A 249 16.74 10.41 0.63
CA GLN A 249 17.38 10.47 1.94
C GLN A 249 17.58 9.07 2.55
N TYR A 250 16.74 8.11 2.15
CA TYR A 250 16.83 6.71 2.54
C TYR A 250 16.29 5.81 1.42
N ARG A 251 16.64 4.52 1.46
CA ARG A 251 16.08 3.51 0.55
C ARG A 251 15.20 2.55 1.35
N GLU A 252 13.94 2.45 0.94
CA GLU A 252 13.00 1.52 1.54
C GLU A 252 13.29 0.07 1.09
N ARG A 253 13.33 -0.87 2.04
CA ARG A 253 13.63 -2.31 1.80
C ARG A 253 12.71 -3.26 2.59
N THR A 254 11.68 -2.72 3.22
CA THR A 254 10.71 -3.47 4.02
C THR A 254 9.45 -3.84 3.23
N GLY A 255 9.21 -3.20 2.08
CA GLY A 255 8.05 -3.45 1.21
C GLY A 255 7.99 -4.84 0.56
N LEU A 256 6.84 -5.15 -0.05
CA LEU A 256 6.49 -6.47 -0.58
C LEU A 256 7.55 -7.04 -1.54
N SER A 257 7.98 -6.28 -2.56
CA SER A 257 9.01 -6.74 -3.52
C SER A 257 10.32 -7.13 -2.84
N SER A 258 10.73 -6.40 -1.80
CA SER A 258 11.92 -6.74 -1.02
C SER A 258 11.71 -7.98 -0.13
N ARG A 259 10.50 -8.16 0.42
CA ARG A 259 10.14 -9.36 1.20
C ARG A 259 10.14 -10.61 0.32
N VAL A 260 9.54 -10.53 -0.87
CA VAL A 260 9.57 -11.61 -1.88
C VAL A 260 11.00 -11.90 -2.30
N GLY A 261 11.80 -10.88 -2.61
CA GLY A 261 13.21 -11.04 -2.97
C GLY A 261 14.01 -11.84 -1.93
N ARG A 262 13.75 -11.64 -0.64
CA ARG A 262 14.40 -12.38 0.46
C ARG A 262 14.01 -13.85 0.56
N LEU A 263 12.93 -14.27 -0.10
CA LEU A 263 12.56 -15.68 -0.19
C LEU A 263 13.35 -16.41 -1.28
N ASN A 264 14.03 -15.74 -2.21
CA ASN A 264 14.89 -16.46 -3.14
C ASN A 264 16.00 -17.24 -2.40
N PRO A 265 16.39 -18.44 -2.86
CA PRO A 265 17.60 -19.10 -2.38
C PRO A 265 18.79 -18.15 -2.45
N ARG A 266 19.52 -18.00 -1.33
CA ARG A 266 20.75 -17.20 -1.36
C ARG A 266 21.82 -18.00 -2.12
N TRP A 267 22.72 -17.29 -2.79
CA TRP A 267 23.78 -17.90 -3.61
C TRP A 267 24.68 -18.87 -2.83
N ASN A 268 24.77 -18.72 -1.51
CA ASN A 268 25.58 -19.54 -0.60
C ASN A 268 24.73 -20.36 0.38
N GLU A 269 23.44 -20.53 0.12
CA GLU A 269 22.55 -21.27 0.99
C GLU A 269 22.53 -22.76 0.65
N VAL A 270 22.78 -23.56 1.66
CA VAL A 270 22.67 -25.02 1.63
C VAL A 270 21.95 -25.47 2.88
N ASP A 271 21.20 -26.56 2.78
CA ASP A 271 20.66 -27.25 3.95
C ASP A 271 21.80 -27.94 4.73
N ASP A 272 21.85 -27.73 6.05
CA ASP A 272 22.93 -28.24 6.89
C ASP A 272 22.95 -29.79 6.98
N ILE A 273 21.83 -30.44 6.66
CA ILE A 273 21.67 -31.89 6.73
C ILE A 273 21.92 -32.53 5.36
N THR A 274 21.28 -32.03 4.30
CA THR A 274 21.38 -32.62 2.95
C THR A 274 22.56 -32.07 2.15
N GLY A 275 23.05 -30.86 2.48
CA GLY A 275 24.06 -30.14 1.70
C GLY A 275 23.54 -29.58 0.37
N GLU A 276 22.24 -29.69 0.11
CA GLU A 276 21.62 -29.24 -1.15
C GLU A 276 21.11 -27.81 -1.05
N SER A 277 21.05 -27.12 -2.19
CA SER A 277 20.40 -25.81 -2.26
C SER A 277 18.89 -25.94 -2.04
N PRO A 278 18.24 -24.96 -1.38
CA PRO A 278 16.80 -24.97 -1.19
C PRO A 278 16.02 -25.03 -2.51
N ASP A 279 14.91 -25.76 -2.51
CA ASP A 279 14.01 -25.85 -3.67
C ASP A 279 13.40 -24.46 -4.00
N PRO A 280 13.74 -23.87 -5.16
CA PRO A 280 13.22 -22.57 -5.55
C PRO A 280 11.71 -22.57 -5.82
N ASP A 281 11.11 -23.70 -6.19
CA ASP A 281 9.67 -23.79 -6.48
C ASP A 281 8.86 -23.83 -5.19
N ALA A 282 9.32 -24.56 -4.17
CA ALA A 282 8.75 -24.50 -2.83
C ALA A 282 8.79 -23.06 -2.25
N ARG A 283 9.88 -22.31 -2.50
CA ARG A 283 9.99 -20.91 -2.07
C ARG A 283 9.12 -19.95 -2.88
N PHE A 284 8.90 -20.25 -4.16
CA PHE A 284 7.98 -19.48 -4.99
C PHE A 284 6.53 -19.58 -4.48
N GLU A 285 6.10 -20.74 -3.99
CA GLU A 285 4.79 -20.88 -3.35
C GLU A 285 4.67 -19.99 -2.10
N LEU A 286 5.73 -19.87 -1.29
CA LEU A 286 5.77 -18.92 -0.17
C LEU A 286 5.69 -17.47 -0.64
N ALA A 287 6.40 -17.13 -1.72
CA ALA A 287 6.36 -15.79 -2.32
C ALA A 287 4.95 -15.42 -2.80
N SER A 288 4.29 -16.32 -3.52
CA SER A 288 2.91 -16.12 -3.99
C SER A 288 1.93 -15.94 -2.83
N ASN A 289 2.10 -16.70 -1.74
CA ASN A 289 1.26 -16.56 -0.54
C ASN A 289 1.42 -15.19 0.14
N ILE A 290 2.65 -14.70 0.34
CA ILE A 290 2.84 -13.39 0.99
C ILE A 290 2.34 -12.22 0.12
N CYS A 291 2.40 -12.34 -1.21
CA CYS A 291 1.77 -11.37 -2.11
C CYS A 291 0.25 -11.34 -1.89
N GLY A 292 -0.35 -12.51 -1.75
CA GLY A 292 -1.77 -12.66 -1.47
C GLY A 292 -2.24 -12.11 -0.14
N ASP A 293 -1.47 -12.33 0.92
CA ASP A 293 -1.75 -11.80 2.26
C ASP A 293 -1.75 -10.27 2.25
N ASP A 294 -0.73 -9.66 1.64
CA ASP A 294 -0.62 -8.20 1.52
C ASP A 294 -1.75 -7.62 0.63
N PHE A 295 -2.04 -8.23 -0.52
CA PHE A 295 -3.15 -7.81 -1.39
C PHE A 295 -4.49 -7.86 -0.66
N THR A 296 -4.74 -8.97 0.04
CA THR A 296 -5.96 -9.19 0.80
C THR A 296 -6.09 -8.20 1.95
N SER A 297 -5.00 -7.91 2.67
CA SER A 297 -5.00 -6.92 3.76
C SER A 297 -5.40 -5.54 3.25
N MET A 298 -4.84 -5.12 2.12
CA MET A 298 -5.20 -3.86 1.46
C MET A 298 -6.65 -3.87 0.96
N LEU A 299 -7.10 -4.96 0.35
CA LEU A 299 -8.47 -5.08 -0.14
C LEU A 299 -9.48 -5.00 1.00
N VAL A 300 -9.23 -5.67 2.14
CA VAL A 300 -10.08 -5.57 3.34
C VAL A 300 -10.14 -4.14 3.83
N GLN A 301 -9.02 -3.42 3.90
CA GLN A 301 -9.03 -2.01 4.30
C GLN A 301 -9.89 -1.17 3.33
N VAL A 302 -9.68 -1.31 2.02
CA VAL A 302 -10.41 -0.53 1.01
C VAL A 302 -11.92 -0.83 1.06
N VAL A 303 -12.30 -2.11 1.16
CA VAL A 303 -13.71 -2.52 1.05
C VAL A 303 -14.46 -2.46 2.38
N GLU A 304 -13.87 -2.95 3.47
CA GLU A 304 -14.56 -3.05 4.77
C GLU A 304 -14.45 -1.78 5.61
N SER A 305 -13.43 -0.94 5.38
CA SER A 305 -13.21 0.30 6.13
C SER A 305 -13.48 1.54 5.27
N ASP A 306 -12.82 1.65 4.11
CA ASP A 306 -12.84 2.91 3.35
C ASP A 306 -14.15 3.11 2.60
N LEU A 307 -14.63 2.14 1.84
CA LEU A 307 -15.87 2.29 1.06
C LEU A 307 -17.11 2.70 1.90
N PRO A 308 -17.42 2.06 3.05
CA PRO A 308 -18.60 2.41 3.83
C PRO A 308 -18.53 3.83 4.40
N ALA A 309 -17.32 4.33 4.64
CA ALA A 309 -17.09 5.66 5.22
C ALA A 309 -17.64 6.79 4.34
N ARG A 310 -17.68 6.60 3.01
CA ARG A 310 -18.12 7.62 2.07
C ARG A 310 -19.50 8.20 2.39
N SER A 311 -20.47 7.34 2.73
CA SER A 311 -21.85 7.78 3.02
C SER A 311 -21.94 8.68 4.25
N PHE A 312 -21.09 8.44 5.26
CA PHE A 312 -21.00 9.28 6.45
C PHE A 312 -20.34 10.62 6.15
N VAL A 313 -19.31 10.64 5.29
CA VAL A 313 -18.68 11.90 4.86
C VAL A 313 -19.66 12.72 4.03
N GLU A 314 -20.35 12.10 3.08
CA GLU A 314 -21.37 12.76 2.27
C GLU A 314 -22.51 13.32 3.12
N LYS A 315 -22.99 12.57 4.11
CA LYS A 315 -23.99 13.06 5.07
C LYS A 315 -23.48 14.26 5.85
N ALA A 316 -22.26 14.19 6.41
CA ALA A 316 -21.66 15.28 7.17
C ALA A 316 -21.48 16.54 6.32
N MET A 317 -21.11 16.38 5.04
CA MET A 317 -21.02 17.45 4.06
C MET A 317 -22.38 18.11 3.78
N LYS A 318 -23.45 17.33 3.63
CA LYS A 318 -24.82 17.86 3.45
C LYS A 318 -25.32 18.61 4.69
N GLU A 319 -24.92 18.17 5.88
CA GLU A 319 -25.34 18.75 7.17
C GLU A 319 -24.44 19.90 7.67
N ARG A 320 -23.39 20.27 6.92
CA ARG A 320 -22.37 21.24 7.34
C ARG A 320 -22.93 22.60 7.76
N MET A 321 -23.96 23.09 7.08
CA MET A 321 -24.60 24.38 7.40
C MET A 321 -25.40 24.33 8.71
N SER A 322 -25.90 23.15 9.08
CA SER A 322 -26.57 22.91 10.37
C SER A 322 -25.57 22.70 11.49
N THR A 323 -24.37 22.20 11.17
CA THR A 323 -23.26 22.07 12.12
C THR A 323 -22.72 23.44 12.52
N ASP A 324 -22.41 24.26 11.52
CA ASP A 324 -21.91 25.61 11.73
C ASP A 324 -22.32 26.53 10.57
N ALA A 325 -22.67 27.78 10.88
CA ALA A 325 -23.15 28.74 9.89
C ALA A 325 -22.11 29.07 8.81
N SER A 326 -20.80 28.85 9.06
CA SER A 326 -19.76 28.98 8.04
C SER A 326 -19.89 27.94 6.93
N GLY A 327 -20.40 26.75 7.23
CA GLY A 327 -20.32 25.59 6.35
C GLY A 327 -18.90 25.04 6.15
N GLU A 328 -17.91 25.50 6.91
CA GLU A 328 -16.49 25.08 6.84
C GLU A 328 -16.14 24.02 7.91
N ILE A 329 -17.11 23.62 8.74
CA ILE A 329 -16.98 22.64 9.82
C ILE A 329 -17.98 21.51 9.60
N ILE A 330 -17.51 20.26 9.72
CA ILE A 330 -18.37 19.06 9.70
C ILE A 330 -18.13 18.18 10.92
N VAL A 331 -19.11 17.33 11.24
CA VAL A 331 -19.02 16.39 12.37
C VAL A 331 -19.17 14.97 11.86
N PHE A 332 -18.32 14.07 12.34
CA PHE A 332 -18.45 12.64 12.12
C PHE A 332 -19.05 11.95 13.35
N PRO A 333 -19.82 10.86 13.15
CA PRO A 333 -20.46 10.13 14.25
C PRO A 333 -19.47 9.46 15.20
N SER A 334 -18.24 9.15 14.74
CA SER A 334 -17.18 8.56 15.55
C SER A 334 -15.81 8.82 14.94
N GLY A 335 -14.78 8.81 15.80
CA GLY A 335 -13.38 8.79 15.35
C GLY A 335 -12.99 7.47 14.70
N GLY A 336 -11.89 7.49 13.95
CA GLY A 336 -11.37 6.34 13.19
C GLY A 336 -12.03 6.14 11.82
N LEU A 337 -13.03 6.94 11.46
CA LEU A 337 -13.64 6.94 10.14
C LEU A 337 -12.63 7.46 9.09
N PRO A 338 -12.31 6.70 8.02
CA PRO A 338 -11.42 7.18 6.96
C PRO A 338 -12.16 8.20 6.08
N TRP A 339 -11.90 9.49 6.30
CA TRP A 339 -12.68 10.56 5.66
C TRP A 339 -11.96 11.37 4.59
N LYS A 340 -10.62 11.49 4.66
CA LYS A 340 -9.86 12.48 3.88
C LYS A 340 -10.08 12.39 2.37
N GLN A 341 -9.88 11.21 1.78
CA GLN A 341 -10.03 11.06 0.33
C GLN A 341 -11.48 11.29 -0.11
N HIS A 342 -12.44 10.72 0.62
CA HIS A 342 -13.86 10.94 0.33
C HIS A 342 -14.25 12.40 0.41
N LEU A 343 -13.69 13.14 1.38
CA LEU A 343 -13.93 14.57 1.51
C LEU A 343 -13.46 15.32 0.27
N TYR A 344 -12.24 15.06 -0.21
CA TYR A 344 -11.69 15.71 -1.40
C TYR A 344 -12.50 15.39 -2.65
N ASP A 345 -12.86 14.11 -2.85
CA ASP A 345 -13.68 13.69 -3.99
C ASP A 345 -15.06 14.35 -3.94
N LEU A 346 -15.72 14.37 -2.77
CA LEU A 346 -17.04 14.98 -2.58
C LEU A 346 -17.03 16.49 -2.72
N GLU A 347 -15.96 17.18 -2.30
CA GLU A 347 -15.82 18.62 -2.54
C GLU A 347 -15.81 18.94 -4.03
N LYS A 348 -15.04 18.18 -4.83
CA LYS A 348 -15.04 18.31 -6.30
C LYS A 348 -16.41 18.03 -6.90
N GLU A 349 -17.08 16.95 -6.48
CA GLU A 349 -18.42 16.58 -6.96
C GLU A 349 -19.49 17.62 -6.62
N MET A 350 -19.36 18.27 -5.46
CA MET A 350 -20.27 19.34 -5.01
C MET A 350 -19.91 20.72 -5.58
N GLY A 351 -18.84 20.83 -6.38
CA GLY A 351 -18.36 22.09 -6.93
C GLY A 351 -17.79 23.05 -5.88
N LEU A 352 -17.26 22.52 -4.79
CA LEU A 352 -16.55 23.28 -3.76
C LEU A 352 -15.09 23.40 -4.18
N ASN A 353 -14.75 24.57 -4.70
CA ASN A 353 -13.44 24.82 -5.29
C ASN A 353 -12.50 25.48 -4.27
N GLU A 354 -11.18 25.35 -4.47
CA GLU A 354 -10.18 25.96 -3.58
C GLU A 354 -10.30 27.49 -3.48
N ASP A 355 -10.81 28.13 -4.53
CA ASP A 355 -11.05 29.58 -4.61
C ASP A 355 -12.28 30.04 -3.82
N GLU A 356 -13.15 29.12 -3.39
CA GLU A 356 -14.30 29.44 -2.56
C GLU A 356 -13.92 29.31 -1.08
N ASP A 357 -14.17 30.36 -0.31
CA ASP A 357 -14.03 30.43 1.16
C ASP A 357 -14.99 29.50 1.94
N LYS A 358 -15.39 28.36 1.34
CA LYS A 358 -16.39 27.41 1.82
C LYS A 358 -15.92 25.95 1.80
N MET A 359 -14.65 25.69 1.49
CA MET A 359 -14.06 24.36 1.67
C MET A 359 -14.02 23.97 3.14
N ILE A 360 -14.16 22.68 3.44
CA ILE A 360 -14.08 22.22 4.83
C ILE A 360 -12.68 22.46 5.38
N LYS A 361 -12.61 23.11 6.54
CA LYS A 361 -11.36 23.43 7.24
C LYS A 361 -11.17 22.56 8.48
N PHE A 362 -12.26 22.21 9.15
CA PHE A 362 -12.22 21.40 10.37
C PHE A 362 -13.23 20.26 10.35
N VAL A 363 -12.82 19.13 10.91
CA VAL A 363 -13.70 18.00 11.21
C VAL A 363 -13.73 17.76 12.71
N LEU A 364 -14.92 17.50 13.24
CA LEU A 364 -15.14 17.19 14.65
C LEU A 364 -15.56 15.73 14.83
N TYR A 365 -15.02 15.05 15.83
CA TYR A 365 -15.40 13.68 16.17
C TYR A 365 -14.92 13.31 17.58
N THR A 366 -15.43 12.24 18.16
CA THR A 366 -14.91 11.70 19.42
C THR A 366 -13.83 10.66 19.18
N ASP A 367 -12.76 10.66 19.98
CA ASP A 367 -11.82 9.54 19.98
C ASP A 367 -12.36 8.35 20.81
N GLN A 368 -11.57 7.27 20.90
CA GLN A 368 -11.95 6.06 21.63
C GLN A 368 -12.17 6.27 23.13
N SER A 369 -11.64 7.36 23.70
CA SER A 369 -11.83 7.75 25.10
C SER A 369 -13.03 8.69 25.30
N GLY A 370 -13.75 9.04 24.22
CA GLY A 370 -14.89 9.96 24.24
C GLY A 370 -14.49 11.43 24.21
N MET A 371 -13.20 11.76 24.11
CA MET A 371 -12.73 13.15 24.00
C MET A 371 -13.07 13.69 22.61
N TRP A 372 -13.62 14.90 22.55
CA TRP A 372 -13.88 15.58 21.28
C TRP A 372 -12.61 16.09 20.65
N ARG A 373 -12.45 15.80 19.36
CA ARG A 373 -11.36 16.22 18.51
C ARG A 373 -11.82 17.33 17.61
N VAL A 374 -10.97 18.34 17.45
CA VAL A 374 -11.02 19.29 16.33
C VAL A 374 -9.79 19.02 15.47
N GLN A 375 -10.00 18.51 14.27
CA GLN A 375 -8.89 18.17 13.37
C GLN A 375 -8.96 19.04 12.11
N ALA A 376 -7.82 19.65 11.77
CA ALA A 376 -7.66 20.42 10.56
C ALA A 376 -7.65 19.51 9.32
N VAL A 377 -8.29 19.97 8.25
CA VAL A 377 -8.25 19.33 6.94
C VAL A 377 -6.95 19.72 6.24
N SER A 378 -6.20 18.72 5.75
CA SER A 378 -4.99 18.94 4.95
C SER A 378 -5.32 19.42 3.54
N VAL A 379 -4.41 20.17 2.91
CA VAL A 379 -4.44 20.40 1.46
C VAL A 379 -4.27 19.04 0.77
N GLU A 380 -5.05 18.78 -0.28
CA GLU A 380 -5.00 17.50 -0.99
C GLU A 380 -3.58 17.24 -1.52
N GLY A 381 -3.08 16.02 -1.37
CA GLY A 381 -1.71 15.66 -1.73
C GLY A 381 -0.61 16.17 -0.78
N GLN A 382 -0.91 17.02 0.20
CA GLN A 382 0.07 17.59 1.13
C GLN A 382 -0.22 17.20 2.58
N ALA A 383 0.27 16.02 2.98
CA ALA A 383 -0.06 15.41 4.28
C ALA A 383 0.26 16.27 5.52
N PHE A 384 1.18 17.22 5.41
CA PHE A 384 1.64 18.08 6.52
C PHE A 384 1.23 19.55 6.39
N GLN A 385 0.49 19.92 5.34
CA GLN A 385 -0.02 21.28 5.17
C GLN A 385 -1.52 21.30 5.44
N ASN A 386 -1.94 22.03 6.48
CA ASN A 386 -3.36 22.24 6.77
C ASN A 386 -3.93 23.36 5.90
N ARG A 387 -5.19 23.22 5.48
CA ARG A 387 -5.97 24.33 4.88
C ARG A 387 -6.10 25.51 5.85
N LEU A 388 -6.28 25.19 7.13
CA LEU A 388 -6.24 26.13 8.24
C LEU A 388 -5.78 25.39 9.49
N SER A 389 -4.75 25.89 10.15
CA SER A 389 -4.25 25.31 11.41
C SER A 389 -4.93 25.95 12.60
N LEU A 390 -4.93 25.26 13.74
CA LEU A 390 -5.29 25.87 15.02
C LEU A 390 -4.31 27.03 15.37
N PRO A 391 -4.78 28.04 16.13
CA PRO A 391 -4.00 29.22 16.52
C PRO A 391 -2.61 28.88 17.05
N GLU A 392 -1.62 29.68 16.70
CA GLU A 392 -0.21 29.45 17.05
C GLU A 392 -0.01 29.47 18.57
N GLU A 393 -0.74 30.33 19.27
CA GLU A 393 -0.69 30.48 20.73
C GLU A 393 -1.16 29.22 21.47
N TRP A 394 -1.92 28.34 20.81
CA TRP A 394 -2.41 27.10 21.39
C TRP A 394 -1.44 25.94 21.19
N ARG A 395 -0.57 26.01 20.18
CA ARG A 395 0.20 24.88 19.69
C ARG A 395 1.18 24.37 20.74
N GLY A 396 1.03 23.10 21.12
CA GLY A 396 1.85 22.47 22.15
C GLY A 396 1.38 22.74 23.59
N VAL A 397 0.33 23.56 23.77
CA VAL A 397 -0.26 23.86 25.08
C VAL A 397 -1.30 22.80 25.45
N ARG A 398 -1.47 22.54 26.75
CA ARG A 398 -2.31 21.47 27.28
C ARG A 398 -3.17 21.94 28.45
N ASP A 399 -4.24 21.18 28.69
CA ASP A 399 -5.08 21.22 29.89
C ASP A 399 -5.45 22.65 30.33
N GLU A 400 -5.26 23.01 31.61
CA GLU A 400 -5.67 24.30 32.16
C GLU A 400 -4.98 25.49 31.49
N ASP A 401 -3.71 25.35 31.09
CA ASP A 401 -2.97 26.39 30.38
C ASP A 401 -3.61 26.68 29.02
N LEU A 402 -4.05 25.62 28.31
CA LEU A 402 -4.74 25.79 27.04
C LEU A 402 -6.12 26.41 27.26
N THR A 403 -6.85 26.03 28.30
CA THR A 403 -8.12 26.70 28.65
C THR A 403 -7.91 28.17 28.96
N ALA A 404 -6.82 28.54 29.65
CA ALA A 404 -6.51 29.93 29.95
C ALA A 404 -6.17 30.75 28.70
N VAL A 405 -5.35 30.22 27.79
CA VAL A 405 -4.94 30.91 26.56
C VAL A 405 -6.05 30.94 25.52
N ALA A 406 -6.81 29.86 25.37
CA ALA A 406 -7.91 29.78 24.42
C ALA A 406 -9.17 30.52 24.88
N GLY A 407 -9.34 30.70 26.20
CA GLY A 407 -10.59 31.21 26.77
C GLY A 407 -11.76 30.22 26.64
N ILE A 408 -11.47 28.95 26.33
CA ILE A 408 -12.45 27.89 26.10
C ILE A 408 -12.31 26.85 27.21
N LYS A 409 -13.43 26.53 27.87
CA LYS A 409 -13.44 25.53 28.95
C LYS A 409 -13.24 24.12 28.38
N GLY A 410 -12.65 23.25 29.21
CA GLY A 410 -12.50 21.83 28.90
C GLY A 410 -11.45 21.51 27.84
N CYS A 411 -10.53 22.43 27.53
CA CYS A 411 -9.44 22.14 26.60
C CYS A 411 -8.50 21.09 27.20
N LYS A 412 -8.03 20.15 26.37
CA LYS A 412 -7.10 19.08 26.78
C LYS A 412 -5.74 19.21 26.14
N PHE A 413 -5.69 19.49 24.85
CA PHE A 413 -4.43 19.83 24.18
C PHE A 413 -4.65 20.44 22.81
N CYS A 414 -3.59 21.05 22.28
CA CYS A 414 -3.42 21.34 20.87
C CYS A 414 -2.03 20.85 20.43
N HIS A 415 -1.97 20.10 19.32
CA HIS A 415 -0.70 19.58 18.82
C HIS A 415 0.22 20.74 18.38
N ALA A 416 1.55 20.58 18.54
CA ALA A 416 2.53 21.63 18.22
C ALA A 416 2.49 22.10 16.75
N ALA A 417 2.12 21.21 15.82
CA ALA A 417 1.91 21.54 14.41
C ALA A 417 0.51 22.12 14.09
N GLY A 418 -0.37 22.29 15.08
CA GLY A 418 -1.69 22.91 14.92
C GLY A 418 -2.72 22.11 14.12
N PHE A 419 -2.45 20.85 13.77
CA PHE A 419 -3.38 20.04 12.97
C PHE A 419 -4.51 19.39 13.77
N ILE A 420 -4.40 19.29 15.09
CA ILE A 420 -5.42 18.66 15.93
C ILE A 420 -5.43 19.23 17.34
N GLY A 421 -6.63 19.37 17.90
CA GLY A 421 -6.88 19.74 19.30
C GLY A 421 -7.90 18.82 19.95
N GLY A 422 -8.02 18.92 21.27
CA GLY A 422 -8.94 18.12 22.08
C GLY A 422 -9.71 18.96 23.09
N ASN A 423 -11.01 18.67 23.23
CA ASN A 423 -11.88 19.25 24.25
C ASN A 423 -12.75 18.16 24.92
N GLU A 424 -13.20 18.41 26.14
CA GLU A 424 -14.14 17.54 26.87
C GLU A 424 -15.53 17.51 26.23
N THR A 425 -15.98 18.62 25.63
CA THR A 425 -17.33 18.74 25.09
C THR A 425 -17.35 19.04 23.60
N PHE A 426 -18.49 18.72 22.97
CA PHE A 426 -18.74 19.04 21.57
C PHE A 426 -18.69 20.56 21.35
N GLU A 427 -19.36 21.32 22.22
CA GLU A 427 -19.45 22.77 22.16
C GLU A 427 -18.08 23.41 22.29
N GLY A 428 -17.21 22.88 23.16
CA GLY A 428 -15.84 23.36 23.31
C GLY A 428 -14.99 23.08 22.08
N ALA A 429 -15.08 21.89 21.49
CA ALA A 429 -14.36 21.56 20.25
C ALA A 429 -14.86 22.39 19.05
N LEU A 430 -16.17 22.63 18.96
CA LEU A 430 -16.78 23.50 17.96
C LEU A 430 -16.31 24.95 18.12
N GLU A 431 -16.27 25.46 19.36
CA GLU A 431 -15.76 26.80 19.63
C GLU A 431 -14.27 26.94 19.28
N MET A 432 -13.47 25.90 19.54
CA MET A 432 -12.06 25.89 19.12
C MET A 432 -11.92 26.03 17.60
N ALA A 433 -12.76 25.34 16.82
CA ALA A 433 -12.79 25.47 15.36
C ALA A 433 -13.25 26.86 14.91
N ARG A 434 -14.27 27.43 15.57
CA ARG A 434 -14.78 28.78 15.27
C ARG A 434 -13.76 29.88 15.51
N VAL A 435 -13.04 29.83 16.62
CA VAL A 435 -11.97 30.81 16.91
C VAL A 435 -10.87 30.72 15.87
N ALA A 436 -10.49 29.50 15.45
CA ALA A 436 -9.52 29.31 14.37
C ALA A 436 -10.02 29.89 13.04
N LEU A 437 -11.30 29.68 12.67
CA LEU A 437 -11.91 30.28 11.48
C LEU A 437 -11.96 31.82 11.54
N ALA A 438 -12.32 32.39 12.68
CA ALA A 438 -12.37 33.84 12.86
C ALA A 438 -10.99 34.52 12.82
N GLY A 439 -9.92 33.77 13.13
CA GLY A 439 -8.53 34.20 13.00
C GLY A 439 -8.00 34.19 11.56
N LYS A 440 -8.76 33.68 10.58
CA LYS A 440 -8.38 33.63 9.15
C LYS A 440 -8.09 35.03 8.63
N GLY A 441 -6.82 35.35 8.40
CA GLY A 441 -6.37 36.63 7.84
C GLY A 441 -5.77 37.63 8.85
N LYS A 442 -5.60 37.25 10.12
CA LYS A 442 -4.60 37.85 11.00
C LYS A 442 -3.28 37.09 10.86
#